data_AF-A0A1T5L4A4-F1
#
_entry.id   AF-A0A1T5L4A4-F1
#
_cell.length_a   1.000
_cell.length_b   1.000
_cell.length_c   1.000
_cell.angle_alpha   90.00
_cell.angle_beta   90.00
_cell.angle_gamma   90.00
#
_symmetry.space_group_name_H-M   'P 1'
#
loop_
_entity.id
_entity.type
_entity.pdbx_description
1 polymer ?
#
loop_
_entity_poly.entity_id
_entity_poly.type
_entity_poly.pdbx_seq_one_letter_code
_entity_poly.pdbx_strand_id
1 'polypeptide(L)' 'MVYNLEKTLDDIERKGIEKGIEKGIEKGKVKIAKRLLKMGLSTTQVSEATELETKIVEELKEAILN' A
#
# COMPACT_ATOMS: atom_id res chain seq x y z
N MET A 1 35.86 7.86 -15.74
CA MET A 1 35.38 7.42 -14.41
C MET A 1 34.19 8.23 -13.88
N VAL A 2 33.98 9.48 -14.29
CA VAL A 2 32.88 10.35 -13.79
C VAL A 2 31.48 9.89 -14.24
N TYR A 3 31.35 9.29 -15.43
CA TYR A 3 30.08 8.82 -16.00
C TYR A 3 29.36 7.73 -15.17
N ASN A 4 30.10 6.98 -14.34
CA ASN A 4 29.49 5.97 -13.47
C ASN A 4 28.83 6.58 -12.22
N LEU A 5 29.25 7.76 -11.77
CA LEU A 5 28.70 8.41 -10.58
C LEU A 5 27.33 9.04 -10.85
N GLU A 6 27.18 9.76 -11.96
CA GLU A 6 25.89 10.33 -12.39
C GLU A 6 24.84 9.24 -12.54
N LYS A 7 25.16 8.17 -13.27
CA LYS A 7 24.28 7.00 -13.42
C LYS A 7 23.91 6.36 -12.09
N THR A 8 24.86 6.28 -11.15
CA THR A 8 24.60 5.71 -9.81
C THR A 8 23.63 6.58 -9.00
N LEU A 9 23.77 7.90 -9.07
CA LEU A 9 22.88 8.84 -8.39
C LEU A 9 21.46 8.78 -8.97
N ASP A 10 21.33 8.78 -10.30
CA ASP A 10 20.05 8.64 -10.99
C ASP A 10 19.34 7.33 -10.60
N ASP A 11 20.08 6.22 -10.52
CA ASP A 11 19.53 4.92 -10.11
C ASP A 11 19.09 4.92 -8.64
N ILE A 12 19.79 5.63 -7.75
CA ILE A 12 19.41 5.76 -6.34
C ILE A 12 18.13 6.59 -6.22
N GLU A 13 18.05 7.72 -6.93
CA GLU A 13 16.88 8.60 -6.92
C GLU A 13 15.64 7.86 -7.44
N ARG A 14 15.77 7.19 -8.60
CA ARG A 14 14.67 6.40 -9.19
C ARG A 14 14.17 5.31 -8.23
N LYS A 15 15.09 4.55 -7.61
CA LYS A 15 14.72 3.54 -6.60
C LYS A 15 14.05 4.15 -5.38
N GLY A 16 14.46 5.37 -4.98
CA GLY A 16 13.85 6.11 -3.90
C GLY A 16 12.40 6.48 -4.21
N ILE A 17 12.16 7.00 -5.42
CA ILE A 17 10.83 7.36 -5.92
C ILE A 17 9.94 6.12 -6.03
N GLU A 18 10.41 5.03 -6.66
CA GLU A 18 9.67 3.78 -6.81
C GLU A 18 9.20 3.22 -5.46
N LYS A 19 10.13 3.13 -4.48
CA LYS A 19 9.79 2.70 -3.12
C LYS A 19 8.82 3.64 -2.41
N GLY A 20 8.91 4.95 -2.68
CA GLY A 20 8.00 5.95 -2.13
C GLY A 20 6.58 5.77 -2.64
N ILE A 21 6.44 5.55 -3.95
CA ILE A 21 5.15 5.30 -4.62
C ILE A 21 4.53 4.00 -4.11
N GLU A 22 5.29 2.90 -4.07
CA GLU A 22 4.83 1.59 -3.59
C GLU A 22 4.29 1.69 -2.16
N LYS A 23 5.07 2.26 -1.23
CA LYS A 23 4.63 2.49 0.16
C LYS A 23 3.41 3.41 0.25
N GLY A 24 3.29 4.38 -0.64
CA GLY A 24 2.14 5.28 -0.72
C GLY A 24 0.87 4.54 -1.12
N ILE A 25 0.97 3.69 -2.14
CA ILE A 25 -0.13 2.86 -2.64
C ILE A 25 -0.60 1.88 -1.55
N GLU A 26 0.31 1.15 -0.91
CA GLU A 26 -0.02 0.21 0.17
C GLU A 26 -0.75 0.90 1.33
N LYS A 27 -0.21 2.04 1.81
CA LYS A 27 -0.85 2.83 2.87
C LYS A 27 -2.23 3.36 2.44
N GLY A 28 -2.39 3.70 1.16
CA GLY A 28 -3.66 4.11 0.56
C GLY A 28 -4.69 2.99 0.60
N LYS A 29 -4.34 1.80 0.11
CA LYS A 29 -5.19 0.60 0.11
C LYS A 29 -5.68 0.27 1.52
N VAL A 30 -4.78 0.26 2.51
CA VAL A 30 -5.14 0.01 3.92
C VAL A 30 -6.10 1.07 4.46
N LYS A 31 -5.86 2.36 4.19
CA LYS A 31 -6.77 3.45 4.64
C LYS A 31 -8.17 3.30 4.04
N ILE A 32 -8.26 2.97 2.75
CA ILE A 32 -9.54 2.75 2.07
C ILE A 32 -10.24 1.53 2.66
N ALA A 33 -9.53 0.40 2.84
CA ALA A 33 -10.09 -0.81 3.42
C ALA A 33 -10.70 -0.55 4.80
N LYS A 34 -9.98 0.17 5.68
CA LYS A 34 -10.50 0.55 7.00
C LYS A 34 -11.77 1.39 6.92
N ARG A 35 -11.86 2.32 5.96
CA ARG A 35 -13.05 3.16 5.76
C ARG A 35 -14.24 2.33 5.28
N LEU A 36 -14.02 1.46 4.29
CA LEU A 36 -15.08 0.60 3.75
C LEU A 36 -15.61 -0.38 4.81
N LEU A 37 -14.73 -0.98 5.62
CA LEU A 37 -15.13 -1.82 6.75
C LEU A 37 -15.97 -1.04 7.77
N LYS A 38 -15.59 0.21 8.09
CA LYS A 38 -16.37 1.10 8.97
C LYS A 38 -17.72 1.49 8.38
N MET A 39 -17.85 1.50 7.05
CA MET A 39 -19.12 1.73 6.36
C MET A 39 -20.02 0.48 6.33
N GLY A 40 -19.55 -0.65 6.89
CA GLY A 40 -20.34 -1.88 7.00
C GLY A 40 -20.23 -2.82 5.80
N LEU A 41 -19.28 -2.60 4.88
CA LEU A 41 -19.04 -3.52 3.76
C LEU A 41 -18.44 -4.84 4.26
N SER A 42 -18.70 -5.93 3.53
CA SER A 42 -18.12 -7.24 3.84
C SER A 42 -16.62 -7.28 3.55
N THR A 43 -15.89 -8.18 4.22
CA THR A 43 -14.45 -8.37 3.98
C THR A 43 -14.15 -8.74 2.53
N THR A 44 -15.04 -9.50 1.88
CA THR A 44 -14.95 -9.84 0.46
C THR A 44 -15.06 -8.61 -0.44
N GLN A 45 -16.06 -7.75 -0.23
CA GLN A 45 -16.25 -6.52 -1.01
C GLN A 45 -15.07 -5.56 -0.85
N VAL A 46 -14.53 -5.48 0.37
CA VAL A 46 -13.37 -4.64 0.67
C VAL A 46 -12.11 -5.20 0.03
N SER A 47 -11.92 -6.52 0.04
CA SER A 47 -10.81 -7.20 -0.63
C SER A 47 -10.82 -6.91 -2.14
N GLU A 48 -11.98 -7.05 -2.78
CA GLU A 48 -12.15 -6.74 -4.21
C GLU A 48 -11.88 -5.26 -4.52
N ALA A 49 -12.42 -4.33 -3.73
CA ALA A 49 -12.29 -2.89 -3.98
C ALA A 49 -10.88 -2.34 -3.72
N THR A 50 -10.08 -3.01 -2.88
CA THR A 50 -8.73 -2.55 -2.49
C THR A 50 -7.62 -3.41 -3.06
N GLU A 51 -7.95 -4.51 -3.72
CA GLU A 51 -7.04 -5.54 -4.18
C GLU A 51 -6.12 -6.06 -3.05
N LEU A 52 -6.62 -6.04 -1.81
CA LEU A 52 -5.95 -6.63 -0.66
C LEU A 52 -6.46 -8.04 -0.47
N GLU A 53 -5.60 -8.96 0.00
CA GLU A 53 -6.04 -10.30 0.35
C GLU A 53 -7.09 -10.27 1.46
N THR A 54 -8.09 -11.15 1.35
CA THR A 54 -9.18 -11.27 2.34
C THR A 54 -8.64 -11.43 3.76
N LYS A 55 -7.55 -12.19 3.95
CA LYS A 55 -6.90 -12.40 5.24
C LYS A 55 -6.41 -11.09 5.86
N ILE A 56 -5.78 -10.22 5.07
CA ILE A 56 -5.31 -8.91 5.52
C ILE A 56 -6.51 -8.04 5.91
N VAL A 57 -7.59 -8.10 5.12
CA VAL A 57 -8.82 -7.35 5.40
C VAL A 57 -9.50 -7.81 6.70
N GLU A 58 -9.46 -9.11 7.00
CA GLU A 58 -9.93 -9.67 8.28
C GLU A 58 -9.10 -9.18 9.46
N GLU A 59 -7.77 -9.24 9.37
CA GLU A 59 -6.86 -8.68 10.39
C GLU A 59 -7.12 -7.19 10.61
N LEU A 60 -7.35 -6.43 9.52
CA LEU A 60 -7.70 -5.01 9.59
C LEU A 60 -9.05 -4.78 10.28
N LYS A 61 -10.03 -5.66 10.08
CA LYS A 61 -11.35 -5.58 10.72
C LYS A 61 -11.23 -5.79 12.23
N GLU A 62 -10.49 -6.82 12.65
CA GLU A 62 -10.22 -7.08 14.07
C GLU A 62 -9.51 -5.90 14.74
N ALA A 63 -8.52 -5.32 14.06
CA ALA A 63 -7.78 -4.16 14.54
C ALA A 63 -8.62 -2.85 14.64
N ILE A 64 -9.81 -2.79 14.05
CA ILE A 64 -10.74 -1.64 14.17
C ILE A 64 -11.74 -1.85 15.33
N LEU A 65 -12.03 -3.11 15.68
CA LEU A 65 -13.03 -3.48 16.68
C LEU A 65 -12.44 -3.56 18.10
N ASN A 66 -11.12 -3.67 18.22
CA ASN A 66 -10.35 -3.50 19.47
C ASN A 66 -10.06 -2.02 19.75
#